data_AF-A0ABD3UF65-F1
#
_entry.id   AF-A0ABD3UF65-F1
#
_cell.length_a   1.000
_cell.length_b   1.000
_cell.length_c   1.000
_cell.angle_alpha   90.00
_cell.angle_beta   90.00
_cell.angle_gamma   90.00
#
_symmetry.space_group_name_H-M   'P 1'
#
loop_
_entity.id
_entity.type
_entity.pdbx_description
1 polymer ?
#
loop_
_entity_poly.entity_id
_entity_poly.type
_entity_poly.pdbx_seq_one_letter_code
_entity_poly.pdbx_strand_id
1 'polypeptide(L)'
;TSDRRTLSLHLFNIYAIIDRVVPEPKLNVFAIPNLNSLTFIPSVHEQQMLMKELTFIFGTSIIKTLPQISRYFQGIYPVHLNHRYSEFAGIKTTQYPLGLYDCNENKTQEMIQLLKKLSDLYVPCRNGEIIEPVFFGGDRLTDERVQGAQNAMSNAGSAIERLEGFISKIEDFHRLMNFLE
;
A
#
# COMPACT_ATOMS: atom_id res chain seq x y z
N THR A 1 24.99 -3.08 44.94
CA THR A 1 24.93 -2.48 43.59
C THR A 1 23.58 -2.83 42.99
N SER A 2 22.58 -1.97 43.21
CA SER A 2 21.19 -2.23 42.82
C SER A 2 21.01 -2.25 41.31
N ASP A 3 20.43 -3.34 40.81
CA ASP A 3 19.61 -3.47 39.60
C ASP A 3 19.73 -2.33 38.57
N ARG A 4 20.71 -2.42 37.66
CA ARG A 4 20.54 -1.83 36.32
C ARG A 4 19.56 -2.71 35.54
N ARG A 5 18.26 -2.50 35.76
CA ARG A 5 17.23 -3.10 34.90
C ARG A 5 17.39 -2.53 33.49
N THR A 6 17.49 -3.41 32.50
CA THR A 6 17.48 -3.03 31.09
C THR A 6 16.20 -2.25 30.80
N LEU A 7 16.33 -0.99 30.39
CA LEU A 7 15.20 -0.16 29.96
C LEU A 7 14.75 -0.66 28.59
N SER A 8 13.53 -1.18 28.51
CA SER A 8 12.88 -1.52 27.24
C SER A 8 12.16 -0.27 26.74
N LEU A 9 12.68 0.33 25.67
CA LEU A 9 12.07 1.50 25.03
C LEU A 9 11.17 1.03 23.89
N HIS A 10 9.93 1.51 23.86
CA HIS A 10 8.95 1.17 22.84
C HIS A 10 8.51 2.42 22.11
N LEU A 11 9.12 2.67 20.96
CA LEU A 11 8.93 3.89 20.20
C LEU A 11 8.39 3.54 18.83
N PHE A 12 7.24 4.10 18.48
CA PHE A 12 6.57 3.93 17.21
C PHE A 12 6.82 5.15 16.33
N ASN A 13 7.52 4.96 15.21
CA ASN A 13 7.87 6.04 14.30
C ASN A 13 6.92 6.08 13.10
N ILE A 14 6.42 7.26 12.77
CA ILE A 14 5.39 7.42 11.74
C ILE A 14 5.88 8.36 10.64
N TYR A 15 5.64 7.93 9.40
CA TYR A 15 5.90 8.71 8.20
C TYR A 15 4.64 8.84 7.37
N ALA A 16 4.40 10.04 6.83
CA ALA A 16 3.46 10.24 5.73
C ALA A 16 4.22 10.04 4.41
N ILE A 17 3.58 9.32 3.48
CA ILE A 17 4.09 9.09 2.14
C ILE A 17 3.17 9.81 1.16
N ILE A 18 3.73 10.60 0.24
CA ILE A 18 2.94 11.22 -0.83
C ILE A 18 2.71 10.19 -1.93
N ASP A 19 1.43 9.97 -2.26
CA ASP A 19 1.04 9.20 -3.43
C ASP A 19 1.46 9.92 -4.72
N ARG A 20 2.19 9.20 -5.57
CA ARG A 20 2.59 9.72 -6.90
C ARG A 20 1.50 9.55 -7.94
N VAL A 21 0.61 8.59 -7.70
CA VAL A 21 -0.49 8.24 -8.57
C VAL A 21 -1.73 8.20 -7.70
N VAL A 22 -2.64 9.16 -7.92
CA VAL A 22 -3.95 9.15 -7.30
C VAL A 22 -4.84 8.24 -8.15
N PRO A 23 -5.32 7.10 -7.63
CA PRO A 23 -6.22 6.25 -8.38
C PRO A 23 -7.53 6.99 -8.66
N GLU A 24 -7.99 6.94 -9.91
CA GLU A 24 -9.32 7.45 -10.25
C GLU A 24 -10.38 6.57 -9.55
N PRO A 25 -11.39 7.16 -8.89
CA PRO A 25 -12.43 6.40 -8.24
C PRO A 25 -13.21 5.62 -9.30
N LYS A 26 -12.97 4.31 -9.38
CA LYS A 26 -13.77 3.43 -10.23
C LYS A 26 -15.13 3.24 -9.58
N LEU A 27 -16.21 3.49 -10.32
CA LEU A 27 -17.55 3.12 -9.88
C LEU A 27 -17.57 1.65 -9.49
N ASN A 28 -18.22 1.33 -8.36
CA ASN A 28 -18.44 -0.03 -7.90
C ASN A 28 -19.26 -0.80 -8.96
N VAL A 29 -18.57 -1.58 -9.79
CA VAL A 29 -19.15 -2.32 -10.93
C VAL A 29 -20.14 -3.40 -10.46
N PHE A 30 -20.09 -3.78 -9.18
CA PHE A 30 -20.96 -4.81 -8.60
C PHE A 30 -22.43 -4.38 -8.40
N ALA A 31 -22.75 -3.10 -8.58
CA ALA A 31 -24.11 -2.57 -8.42
C ALA A 31 -24.82 -2.29 -9.76
N ILE A 32 -24.44 -2.96 -10.86
CA ILE A 32 -25.12 -2.82 -12.15
C ILE A 32 -26.07 -4.02 -12.34
N PRO A 33 -27.36 -3.90 -12.00
CA PRO A 33 -28.32 -5.01 -12.10
C PRO A 33 -28.58 -5.49 -13.55
N ASN A 34 -28.06 -4.77 -14.55
CA ASN A 34 -28.19 -5.07 -15.98
C ASN A 34 -26.83 -5.05 -16.70
N LEU A 35 -25.91 -5.92 -16.26
CA LEU A 35 -24.68 -6.17 -17.02
C LEU A 35 -25.04 -6.87 -18.34
N ASN A 36 -24.77 -6.21 -19.45
CA ASN A 36 -24.92 -6.79 -20.78
C ASN A 36 -23.87 -7.90 -20.95
N SER A 37 -24.25 -9.09 -21.42
CA SER A 37 -23.29 -10.20 -21.65
C SER A 37 -22.11 -9.82 -22.55
N LEU A 38 -22.28 -8.82 -23.42
CA LEU A 38 -21.22 -8.29 -24.28
C LEU A 38 -20.13 -7.51 -23.51
N THR A 39 -20.38 -7.03 -22.29
CA THR A 39 -19.33 -6.36 -21.48
C THR A 39 -18.29 -7.33 -20.93
N PHE A 40 -18.54 -8.64 -20.97
CA PHE A 40 -17.55 -9.67 -20.64
C PHE A 40 -16.63 -10.00 -21.81
N ILE A 41 -16.99 -9.58 -23.03
CA ILE A 41 -16.18 -9.77 -24.22
C ILE A 41 -15.22 -8.58 -24.30
N PRO A 42 -13.89 -8.81 -24.34
CA PRO A 42 -12.93 -7.73 -24.48
C PRO A 42 -13.23 -6.90 -25.72
N SER A 43 -13.31 -5.59 -25.54
CA SER A 43 -13.40 -4.64 -26.64
C SER A 43 -12.19 -4.76 -27.56
N VAL A 44 -12.31 -4.27 -28.80
CA VAL A 44 -11.19 -4.23 -29.75
C VAL A 44 -9.99 -3.49 -29.16
N HIS A 45 -10.23 -2.45 -28.35
CA HIS A 45 -9.18 -1.72 -27.66
C HIS A 45 -8.45 -2.57 -26.61
N GLU A 46 -9.19 -3.30 -25.77
CA GLU A 46 -8.60 -4.21 -24.77
C GLU A 46 -7.84 -5.36 -25.44
N GLN A 47 -8.34 -5.88 -26.56
CA GLN A 47 -7.62 -6.88 -27.35
C GLN A 47 -6.30 -6.34 -27.91
N GLN A 48 -6.28 -5.11 -28.42
CA GLN A 48 -5.05 -4.46 -28.88
C GLN A 48 -4.04 -4.25 -27.75
N MET A 49 -4.51 -3.82 -26.58
CA MET A 49 -3.69 -3.69 -25.38
C MET A 49 -3.09 -5.04 -24.98
N LEU A 50 -3.93 -6.08 -24.87
CA LEU A 50 -3.48 -7.44 -24.55
C LEU A 50 -2.45 -7.95 -25.57
N MET A 51 -2.69 -7.75 -26.87
CA MET A 51 -1.75 -8.18 -27.91
C MET A 51 -0.42 -7.46 -27.80
N LYS A 52 -0.40 -6.16 -27.46
CA LYS A 52 0.83 -5.41 -27.23
C LYS A 52 1.62 -5.98 -26.03
N GLU A 53 0.94 -6.27 -24.94
CA GLU A 53 1.53 -6.83 -23.72
C GLU A 53 2.08 -8.24 -23.94
N LEU A 54 1.31 -9.12 -24.59
CA LEU A 54 1.74 -10.46 -24.95
C LEU A 54 2.95 -10.41 -25.88
N THR A 55 2.90 -9.57 -26.91
CA THR A 55 4.05 -9.38 -27.83
C THR A 55 5.30 -8.99 -27.05
N PHE A 56 5.19 -8.10 -26.07
CA PHE A 56 6.31 -7.71 -25.22
C PHE A 56 6.87 -8.91 -24.45
N ILE A 57 6.01 -9.70 -23.81
CA ILE A 57 6.38 -10.87 -23.00
C ILE A 57 7.05 -11.95 -23.86
N PHE A 58 6.43 -12.32 -24.98
CA PHE A 58 6.98 -13.32 -25.91
C PHE A 58 8.30 -12.86 -26.51
N GLY A 59 8.38 -11.60 -26.98
CA GLY A 59 9.62 -11.04 -27.49
C GLY A 59 10.74 -11.06 -26.46
N THR A 60 10.44 -10.67 -25.21
CA THR A 60 11.41 -10.74 -24.10
C THR A 60 11.90 -12.17 -23.85
N SER A 61 10.99 -13.13 -23.86
CA SER A 61 11.32 -14.55 -23.64
C SER A 61 12.24 -15.09 -24.74
N ILE A 62 11.89 -14.83 -26.00
CA ILE A 62 12.66 -15.26 -27.18
C ILE A 62 14.07 -14.64 -27.17
N ILE A 63 14.17 -13.34 -26.92
CA ILE A 63 15.46 -12.62 -26.88
C ILE A 63 16.34 -13.17 -25.75
N LYS A 64 15.77 -13.47 -24.58
CA LYS A 64 16.54 -14.02 -23.44
C LYS A 64 16.98 -15.47 -23.64
N THR A 65 16.22 -16.27 -24.38
CA THR A 65 16.47 -17.71 -24.53
C THR A 65 17.33 -18.07 -25.74
N LEU A 66 17.23 -17.33 -26.85
CA LEU A 66 17.94 -17.64 -28.09
C LEU A 66 19.17 -16.73 -28.28
N PRO A 67 20.41 -17.25 -28.13
CA PRO A 67 21.63 -16.44 -28.21
C PRO A 67 21.79 -15.71 -29.54
N GLN A 68 21.33 -16.30 -30.65
CA GLN A 68 21.43 -15.71 -31.98
C GLN A 68 20.58 -14.45 -32.10
N ILE A 69 19.39 -14.44 -31.48
CA ILE A 69 18.49 -13.28 -31.47
C ILE A 69 18.97 -12.26 -30.44
N SER A 70 19.36 -12.72 -29.25
CA SER A 70 19.90 -11.87 -28.18
C SER A 70 21.01 -10.94 -28.69
N ARG A 71 21.97 -11.49 -29.45
CA ARG A 71 23.11 -10.74 -30.00
C ARG A 71 22.71 -9.47 -30.76
N TYR A 72 21.58 -9.49 -31.47
CA TYR A 72 21.14 -8.35 -32.29
C TYR A 72 20.10 -7.49 -31.59
N PHE A 73 19.21 -8.10 -30.80
CA PHE A 73 18.03 -7.42 -30.28
C PHE A 73 18.14 -6.99 -28.81
N GLN A 74 19.06 -7.56 -28.02
CA GLN A 74 19.17 -7.26 -26.59
C GLN A 74 19.45 -5.77 -26.31
N GLY A 75 20.24 -5.10 -27.16
CA GLY A 75 20.58 -3.68 -26.98
C GLY A 75 19.51 -2.68 -27.44
N ILE A 76 18.54 -3.13 -28.25
CA ILE A 76 17.49 -2.26 -28.82
C ILE A 76 16.11 -2.55 -28.25
N TYR A 77 15.89 -3.77 -27.74
CA TYR A 77 14.60 -4.17 -27.22
C TYR A 77 14.36 -3.57 -25.84
N PRO A 78 13.16 -3.02 -25.56
CA PRO A 78 12.87 -2.39 -24.28
C PRO A 78 13.02 -3.38 -23.12
N VAL A 79 13.68 -2.94 -22.06
CA VAL A 79 13.89 -3.75 -20.83
C VAL A 79 12.58 -3.92 -20.05
N HIS A 80 11.73 -2.88 -20.07
CA HIS A 80 10.47 -2.85 -19.35
C HIS A 80 9.33 -2.52 -20.31
N LEU A 81 8.16 -3.11 -20.04
CA LEU A 81 6.93 -2.71 -20.71
C LEU A 81 6.59 -1.28 -20.27
N ASN A 82 6.39 -0.39 -21.23
CA ASN A 82 6.01 0.98 -20.94
C ASN A 82 4.54 1.04 -20.48
N HIS A 83 4.35 1.29 -19.20
CA HIS A 83 3.07 1.49 -18.54
C HIS A 83 2.81 3.00 -18.35
N ARG A 84 1.54 3.40 -18.19
CA ARG A 84 1.14 4.80 -18.00
C ARG A 84 1.95 5.53 -16.91
N TYR A 85 2.34 4.81 -15.87
CA TYR A 85 3.05 5.34 -14.70
C TYR A 85 4.51 4.90 -14.63
N SER A 86 5.08 4.40 -15.73
CA SER A 86 6.47 3.93 -15.78
C SER A 86 7.48 5.03 -15.45
N GLU A 87 7.16 6.30 -15.72
CA GLU A 87 8.03 7.43 -15.37
C GLU A 87 8.23 7.58 -13.85
N PHE A 88 7.24 7.16 -13.05
CA PHE A 88 7.33 7.20 -11.60
C PHE A 88 8.12 6.02 -11.02
N ALA A 89 8.41 4.99 -11.81
CA ALA A 89 9.15 3.83 -11.35
C ALA A 89 10.59 4.22 -11.03
N GLY A 90 11.11 3.77 -9.88
CA GLY A 90 12.48 4.04 -9.45
C GLY A 90 12.75 5.46 -8.91
N ILE A 91 11.81 6.40 -9.04
CA ILE A 91 11.93 7.71 -8.37
C ILE A 91 11.90 7.50 -6.85
N LYS A 92 12.67 8.29 -6.09
CA LYS A 92 12.66 8.26 -4.62
C LYS A 92 11.32 8.78 -4.08
N THR A 93 10.76 8.09 -3.09
CA THR A 93 9.52 8.51 -2.44
C THR A 93 9.73 9.79 -1.63
N THR A 94 8.76 10.70 -1.66
CA THR A 94 8.73 11.85 -0.75
C THR A 94 8.03 11.44 0.52
N GLN A 95 8.74 11.55 1.64
CA GLN A 95 8.28 11.16 2.97
C GLN A 95 8.37 12.34 3.93
N TYR A 96 7.40 12.46 4.82
CA TYR A 96 7.41 13.44 5.90
C TYR A 96 7.37 12.73 7.25
N PRO A 97 8.31 13.00 8.17
CA PRO A 97 8.25 12.45 9.52
C PRO A 97 7.07 13.09 10.26
N LEU A 98 6.13 12.26 10.71
CA LEU A 98 4.99 12.69 11.54
C LEU A 98 5.29 12.63 13.03
N GLY A 99 6.41 12.01 13.40
CA GLY A 99 6.96 12.02 14.74
C GLY A 99 7.15 10.63 15.34
N LEU A 100 7.62 10.62 16.57
CA LEU A 100 7.89 9.44 17.37
C LEU A 100 6.93 9.39 18.55
N TYR A 101 6.29 8.25 18.75
CA TYR A 101 5.27 8.05 19.78
C TYR A 101 5.75 6.98 20.75
N ASP A 102 5.58 7.21 22.06
CA ASP A 102 5.82 6.20 23.08
C ASP A 102 4.64 5.22 23.05
N CYS A 103 4.85 4.08 22.40
CA CYS A 103 3.82 3.09 22.15
C CYS A 103 4.46 1.71 21.96
N ASN A 104 4.04 0.77 22.80
CA ASN A 104 4.37 -0.64 22.67
C ASN A 104 3.33 -1.35 21.81
N GLU A 105 3.71 -1.68 20.58
CA GLU A 105 2.87 -2.40 19.61
C GLU A 105 2.31 -3.71 20.15
N ASN A 106 3.00 -4.36 21.09
CA ASN A 106 2.53 -5.61 21.69
C ASN A 106 1.37 -5.43 22.67
N LYS A 107 1.09 -4.20 23.11
CA LYS A 107 -0.03 -3.89 23.99
C LYS A 107 -1.15 -3.26 23.19
N THR A 108 -2.24 -4.01 23.01
CA THR A 108 -3.41 -3.57 22.25
C THR A 108 -3.96 -2.22 22.73
N GLN A 109 -3.96 -1.96 24.05
CA GLN A 109 -4.43 -0.68 24.59
C GLN A 109 -3.59 0.52 24.14
N GLU A 110 -2.26 0.38 24.10
CA GLU A 110 -1.35 1.44 23.66
C GLU A 110 -1.51 1.66 22.15
N MET A 111 -1.67 0.58 21.37
CA MET A 111 -2.01 0.68 19.94
C MET A 111 -3.35 1.37 19.67
N ILE A 112 -4.39 1.06 20.45
CA ILE A 112 -5.68 1.76 20.35
C ILE A 112 -5.51 3.25 20.64
N GLN A 113 -4.75 3.62 21.68
CA GLN A 113 -4.51 5.03 22.01
C GLN A 113 -3.75 5.75 20.90
N LEU A 114 -2.73 5.10 20.33
CA LEU A 114 -2.00 5.61 19.18
C LEU A 114 -2.94 5.83 17.99
N LEU A 115 -3.70 4.81 17.60
CA LEU A 115 -4.61 4.89 16.46
C LEU A 115 -5.70 5.95 16.67
N LYS A 116 -6.27 6.11 17.87
CA LYS A 116 -7.21 7.21 18.18
C LYS A 116 -6.57 8.57 17.96
N LYS A 117 -5.35 8.78 18.50
CA LYS A 117 -4.61 10.03 18.32
C LYS A 117 -4.34 10.33 16.85
N LEU A 118 -4.01 9.31 16.06
CA LEU A 118 -3.77 9.47 14.63
C LEU A 118 -5.06 9.69 13.85
N SER A 119 -6.15 9.04 14.23
CA SER A 119 -7.48 9.26 13.66
C SER A 119 -7.89 10.72 13.79
N ASP A 120 -7.72 11.31 14.98
CA ASP A 120 -8.06 12.72 15.23
C ASP A 120 -7.21 13.70 14.41
N LEU A 121 -5.97 13.33 14.06
CA LEU A 121 -5.02 14.21 13.37
C LEU A 121 -5.05 14.07 11.85
N TYR A 122 -5.24 12.85 11.35
CA TYR A 122 -4.93 12.51 9.96
C TYR A 122 -6.08 11.87 9.19
N VAL A 123 -7.11 11.36 9.86
CA VAL A 123 -8.27 10.80 9.16
C VAL A 123 -9.23 11.93 8.80
N PRO A 124 -9.48 12.17 7.50
CA PRO A 124 -10.36 13.25 7.07
C PRO A 124 -11.81 12.94 7.46
N CYS A 125 -12.34 13.73 8.39
CA CYS A 125 -13.72 13.59 8.89
C CYS A 125 -14.56 14.83 8.56
N ARG A 126 -15.82 14.63 8.18
CA ARG A 126 -16.81 15.70 8.02
C ARG A 126 -18.03 15.38 8.87
N ASN A 127 -18.39 16.27 9.79
CA ASN A 127 -19.56 16.10 10.68
C ASN A 127 -19.56 14.79 11.48
N GLY A 128 -18.38 14.25 11.82
CA GLY A 128 -18.25 12.98 12.55
C GLY A 128 -18.28 11.72 11.67
N GLU A 129 -18.45 11.87 10.36
CA GLU A 129 -18.33 10.78 9.39
C GLU A 129 -16.96 10.81 8.69
N ILE A 130 -16.40 9.63 8.47
CA ILE A 130 -15.13 9.44 7.76
C ILE A 130 -15.39 9.67 6.28
N ILE A 131 -14.70 10.65 5.67
CA ILE A 131 -14.84 10.95 4.24
C ILE A 131 -14.12 9.89 3.42
N GLU A 132 -12.88 9.61 3.81
CA GLU A 132 -11.99 8.69 3.12
C GLU A 132 -11.10 8.00 4.15
N PRO A 133 -11.01 6.66 4.10
CA PRO A 133 -10.07 5.93 4.94
C PRO A 133 -8.64 6.12 4.45
N VAL A 134 -7.70 6.17 5.39
CA VAL A 134 -6.27 6.37 5.13
C VAL A 134 -5.54 5.04 5.24
N PHE A 135 -4.59 4.76 4.34
CA PHE A 135 -3.75 3.58 4.48
C PHE A 135 -2.80 3.72 5.67
N PHE A 136 -2.76 2.69 6.52
CA PHE A 136 -1.80 2.56 7.60
C PHE A 136 -0.87 1.39 7.30
N GLY A 137 0.31 1.71 6.78
CA GLY A 137 1.30 0.75 6.34
C GLY A 137 2.26 0.32 7.46
N GLY A 138 2.65 -0.95 7.46
CA GLY A 138 3.63 -1.48 8.41
C GLY A 138 4.10 -2.88 8.04
N ASP A 139 4.87 -3.49 8.95
CA ASP A 139 5.20 -4.91 8.81
C ASP A 139 4.00 -5.82 9.11
N ARG A 140 4.19 -7.12 8.87
CA ARG A 140 3.13 -8.10 9.15
C ARG A 140 2.70 -8.11 10.61
N LEU A 141 3.61 -7.81 11.55
CA LEU A 141 3.28 -7.73 12.97
C LEU A 141 2.48 -6.46 13.25
N THR A 142 2.91 -5.30 12.77
CA THR A 142 2.18 -4.04 12.90
C THR A 142 0.78 -4.16 12.31
N ASP A 143 0.61 -4.79 11.14
CA ASP A 143 -0.69 -5.07 10.53
C ASP A 143 -1.58 -5.92 11.46
N GLU A 144 -1.06 -7.02 12.01
CA GLU A 144 -1.78 -7.85 12.98
C GLU A 144 -2.19 -7.05 14.23
N ARG A 145 -1.31 -6.17 14.73
CA ARG A 145 -1.58 -5.34 15.91
C ARG A 145 -2.67 -4.29 15.64
N VAL A 146 -2.66 -3.67 14.47
CA VAL A 146 -3.71 -2.72 14.04
C VAL A 146 -5.05 -3.43 13.89
N GLN A 147 -5.08 -4.58 13.20
CA GLN A 147 -6.31 -5.39 13.08
C GLN A 147 -6.82 -5.83 14.46
N GLY A 148 -5.92 -6.23 15.36
CA GLY A 148 -6.26 -6.56 16.75
C GLY A 148 -6.90 -5.39 17.50
N ALA A 149 -6.37 -4.18 17.32
CA ALA A 149 -6.93 -2.96 17.91
C ALA A 149 -8.32 -2.62 17.33
N GLN A 150 -8.50 -2.74 16.02
CA GLN A 150 -9.79 -2.54 15.34
C GLN A 150 -10.84 -3.56 15.81
N ASN A 151 -10.46 -4.84 15.89
CA ASN A 151 -11.34 -5.91 16.38
C ASN A 151 -11.76 -5.66 17.84
N ALA A 152 -10.83 -5.21 18.69
CA ALA A 152 -11.13 -4.86 20.08
C ALA A 152 -12.10 -3.68 20.21
N MET A 153 -12.09 -2.75 19.23
CA MET A 153 -12.96 -1.59 19.18
C MET A 153 -14.23 -1.80 18.36
N SER A 154 -14.46 -2.98 17.78
CA SER A 154 -15.57 -3.28 16.84
C SER A 154 -16.97 -2.97 17.38
N ASN A 155 -17.16 -3.00 18.70
CA ASN A 155 -18.44 -2.70 19.35
C ASN A 155 -18.65 -1.22 19.68
N ALA A 156 -17.76 -0.32 19.26
CA ALA A 156 -17.89 1.11 19.54
C ALA A 156 -19.01 1.78 18.72
N GLY A 157 -19.56 2.88 19.25
CA GLY A 157 -20.78 3.50 18.75
C GLY A 157 -20.62 4.20 17.40
N SER A 158 -19.40 4.64 17.07
CA SER A 158 -19.11 5.36 15.82
C SER A 158 -17.95 4.73 15.04
N ALA A 159 -17.93 4.95 13.71
CA ALA A 159 -16.89 4.42 12.83
C ALA A 159 -15.48 4.90 13.22
N ILE A 160 -15.37 6.15 13.68
CA ILE A 160 -14.10 6.73 14.15
C ILE A 160 -13.61 6.04 15.42
N GLU A 161 -14.51 5.74 16.38
CA GLU A 161 -14.16 5.01 17.60
C GLU A 161 -13.82 3.55 17.33
N ARG A 162 -14.45 2.94 16.31
CA ARG A 162 -14.10 1.61 15.80
C ARG A 162 -12.78 1.56 15.05
N LEU A 163 -12.12 2.72 14.86
CA LEU A 163 -10.86 2.87 14.15
C LEU A 163 -10.95 2.46 12.66
N GLU A 164 -12.13 2.65 12.06
CA GLU A 164 -12.40 2.33 10.64
C GLU A 164 -11.81 3.39 9.68
N GLY A 165 -11.24 4.46 10.22
CA GLY A 165 -10.53 5.49 9.45
C GLY A 165 -9.21 5.03 8.85
N PHE A 166 -8.69 3.88 9.30
CA PHE A 166 -7.45 3.31 8.81
C PHE A 166 -7.68 1.97 8.10
N ILE A 167 -7.12 1.84 6.90
CA ILE A 167 -6.98 0.55 6.22
C ILE A 167 -5.58 0.04 6.49
N SER A 168 -5.48 -1.00 7.31
CA SER A 168 -4.20 -1.65 7.57
C SER A 168 -3.68 -2.32 6.30
N LYS A 169 -2.40 -2.11 6.01
CA LYS A 169 -1.74 -2.62 4.81
C LYS A 169 -0.38 -3.18 5.17
N ILE A 170 -0.12 -4.41 4.74
CA ILE A 170 1.22 -5.00 4.80
C ILE A 170 2.08 -4.32 3.75
N GLU A 171 3.19 -3.75 4.18
CA GLU A 171 4.19 -3.15 3.31
C GLU A 171 5.45 -4.01 3.33
N ASP A 172 5.54 -4.93 2.36
CA ASP A 172 6.69 -5.86 2.19
C ASP A 172 8.04 -5.15 1.95
N PHE A 173 8.05 -3.82 1.91
CA PHE A 173 9.24 -2.98 1.74
C PHE A 173 10.04 -2.80 3.05
N HIS A 174 10.22 -3.87 3.83
CA HIS A 174 11.12 -3.88 4.99
C HIS A 174 12.60 -3.73 4.62
N ARG A 175 12.97 -3.87 3.34
CA ARG A 175 14.37 -3.77 2.90
C ARG A 175 14.96 -2.36 2.89
N LEU A 176 14.17 -1.30 3.06
CA LEU A 176 14.67 0.08 3.10
C LEU A 176 15.06 0.58 4.50
N MET A 177 14.72 -0.17 5.55
CA MET A 177 15.00 0.17 6.96
C MET A 177 16.13 -0.67 7.56
N ASN A 178 17.09 -1.13 6.74
CA ASN A 178 18.41 -1.44 7.28
C ASN A 178 19.13 -0.11 7.57
N PHE A 179 18.69 0.61 8.60
CA PHE A 179 19.56 1.55 9.30
C PHE A 179 20.60 0.69 10.01
N LEU A 180 21.73 0.45 9.34
CA LEU A 180 23.06 0.09 9.84
C LEU A 180 23.96 -0.10 8.61
N GLU A 181 24.62 0.99 8.20
CA GLU A 181 25.98 0.90 7.65
C GLU A 181 26.95 0.48 8.76
#